data_AF-A0A7I9ZCA1-F1
#
_entry.id   AF-A0A7I9ZCA1-F1
#
_cell.length_a   1.000
_cell.length_b   1.000
_cell.length_c   1.000
_cell.angle_alpha   90.00
_cell.angle_beta   90.00
_cell.angle_gamma   90.00
#
_symmetry.space_group_name_H-M   'P 1'
#
loop_
_entity.id
_entity.type
_entity.pdbx_description
1 polymer ?
#
loop_
_entity_poly.entity_id
_entity_poly.type
_entity_poly.pdbx_seq_one_letter_code
_entity_poly.pdbx_strand_id
1 'polypeptide(L)'
;MPHYTGPIDPANRNIFGACLSLAGLGTMMIATLLLLTAESTPALAFKLEAGFFPPLSESAVQSARTEVVIAAVLIVLSTAASLTAVVFRSTIAWRLIGGVTLLALIVVGPLLWVCYDLAF
;
A
#
# COMPACT_ATOMS: atom_id res chain seq x y z
N MET A 1 -22.06 -37.72 9.93
CA MET A 1 -21.53 -36.34 10.10
C MET A 1 -21.87 -35.56 8.85
N PRO A 2 -22.47 -34.37 8.92
CA PRO A 2 -22.70 -33.57 7.72
C PRO A 2 -21.35 -33.19 7.10
N HIS A 3 -21.11 -33.61 5.85
CA HIS A 3 -19.94 -33.15 5.10
C HIS A 3 -20.18 -31.71 4.63
N TYR A 4 -19.17 -30.88 4.80
CA TYR A 4 -19.17 -29.53 4.27
C TYR A 4 -19.14 -29.60 2.73
N THR A 5 -20.19 -29.09 2.08
CA THR A 5 -20.33 -29.03 0.60
C THR A 5 -20.09 -27.63 0.04
N GLY A 6 -19.48 -26.75 0.84
CA GLY A 6 -19.19 -25.39 0.39
C GLY A 6 -18.13 -25.37 -0.72
N PRO A 7 -18.08 -24.28 -1.51
CA PRO A 7 -17.29 -24.22 -2.74
C PRO A 7 -15.76 -24.29 -2.52
N ILE A 8 -15.29 -24.04 -1.30
CA ILE A 8 -13.86 -24.10 -0.94
C ILE A 8 -13.74 -24.70 0.45
N ASP A 9 -12.86 -25.70 0.58
CA ASP A 9 -12.53 -26.32 1.85
C ASP A 9 -12.07 -25.30 2.90
N PRO A 10 -12.47 -25.44 4.18
CA PRO A 10 -12.11 -24.50 5.23
C PRO A 10 -10.60 -24.28 5.39
N ALA A 11 -9.79 -25.33 5.20
CA ALA A 11 -8.33 -25.25 5.24
C ALA A 11 -7.77 -24.36 4.10
N ASN A 12 -8.27 -24.55 2.88
CA ASN A 12 -7.85 -23.78 1.71
C ASN A 12 -8.27 -22.31 1.82
N ARG A 13 -9.44 -22.02 2.41
CA ARG A 13 -9.88 -20.64 2.70
C ARG A 13 -8.96 -19.94 3.69
N ASN A 14 -8.42 -20.67 4.66
CA ASN A 14 -7.49 -20.11 5.63
C ASN A 14 -6.14 -19.76 5.00
N ILE A 15 -5.57 -20.67 4.19
CA ILE A 15 -4.31 -20.43 3.46
C ILE A 15 -4.46 -19.25 2.50
N PHE A 16 -5.56 -19.22 1.74
CA PHE A 16 -5.84 -18.11 0.83
C PHE A 16 -5.96 -16.77 1.56
N GLY A 17 -6.67 -16.75 2.70
CA GLY A 17 -6.76 -15.58 3.56
C GLY A 17 -5.40 -15.13 4.10
N ALA A 18 -4.53 -16.08 4.49
CA ALA A 18 -3.17 -15.79 4.95
C ALA A 18 -2.33 -15.13 3.85
N CYS A 19 -2.30 -15.74 2.66
CA CYS A 19 -1.54 -15.23 1.51
C CYS A 19 -1.97 -13.81 1.15
N LEU A 20 -3.28 -13.57 1.05
CA LEU A 20 -3.80 -12.24 0.71
C LEU A 20 -3.52 -11.19 1.81
N SER A 21 -3.65 -11.57 3.07
CA SER A 21 -3.39 -10.65 4.19
C SER A 21 -1.91 -10.27 4.25
N LEU A 22 -1.01 -11.24 4.08
CA LEU A 22 0.44 -11.01 4.07
C LEU A 22 0.89 -10.24 2.83
N ALA A 23 0.33 -10.56 1.65
CA ALA A 23 0.61 -9.81 0.43
C ALA A 23 0.12 -8.35 0.56
N GLY A 24 -1.09 -8.15 1.10
CA GLY A 24 -1.63 -6.82 1.39
C GLY A 24 -0.73 -6.04 2.34
N LEU A 25 -0.35 -6.64 3.46
CA LEU A 25 0.53 -6.02 4.44
C LEU A 25 1.90 -5.66 3.85
N GLY A 26 2.54 -6.61 3.16
CA GLY A 26 3.87 -6.41 2.58
C GLY A 26 3.88 -5.33 1.51
N THR A 27 2.88 -5.33 0.62
CA THR A 27 2.76 -4.28 -0.42
C THR A 27 2.46 -2.91 0.18
N MET A 28 1.65 -2.82 1.24
CA MET A 28 1.42 -1.56 1.96
C MET A 28 2.70 -1.04 2.62
N MET A 29 3.47 -1.94 3.25
CA MET A 29 4.72 -1.58 3.91
C MET A 29 5.74 -1.04 2.89
N ILE A 30 5.89 -1.70 1.74
CA ILE A 30 6.77 -1.23 0.67
C ILE A 30 6.27 0.12 0.11
N ALA A 31 4.97 0.26 -0.13
CA ALA A 31 4.41 1.53 -0.61
C ALA A 31 4.66 2.68 0.37
N THR A 32 4.52 2.42 1.67
CA THR A 32 4.76 3.43 2.72
C THR A 32 6.22 3.83 2.75
N LEU A 33 7.15 2.87 2.66
CA LEU A 33 8.58 3.14 2.59
C LEU A 33 8.95 3.98 1.36
N LEU A 34 8.39 3.67 0.19
CA LEU A 34 8.60 4.45 -1.03
C LEU A 34 8.08 5.88 -0.92
N LEU A 35 6.96 6.10 -0.24
CA LEU A 35 6.45 7.46 -0.01
C LEU A 35 7.34 8.24 0.96
N LEU A 36 7.83 7.59 2.02
CA LEU A 36 8.75 8.22 2.96
C LEU A 36 10.10 8.53 2.32
N THR A 37 10.62 7.67 1.43
CA THR A 37 11.86 7.94 0.70
C THR A 37 11.67 9.10 -0.26
N ALA A 38 10.56 9.12 -1.01
CA ALA A 38 10.20 10.22 -1.89
C ALA A 38 10.11 11.55 -1.09
N GLU A 39 9.31 11.60 -0.02
CA GLU A 39 9.16 12.79 0.83
C GLU A 39 10.50 13.29 1.40
N SER A 40 11.38 12.37 1.81
CA SER A 40 12.71 12.71 2.34
C SER A 40 13.71 13.23 1.30
N THR A 41 13.33 13.26 0.02
CA THR A 41 14.21 13.72 -1.06
C THR A 41 14.41 15.24 -0.95
N PRO A 42 15.67 15.74 -0.92
CA PRO A 42 15.93 17.18 -0.74
C PRO A 42 15.34 18.06 -1.84
N ALA A 43 15.16 17.52 -3.05
CA ALA A 43 14.51 18.23 -4.15
C ALA A 43 13.01 18.50 -3.89
N LEU A 44 12.31 17.57 -3.24
CA LEU A 44 10.90 17.72 -2.87
C LEU A 44 10.74 18.66 -1.69
N ALA A 45 11.61 18.55 -0.68
CA ALA A 45 11.67 19.51 0.42
C ALA A 45 11.92 20.94 -0.08
N PHE A 46 12.84 21.11 -1.03
CA PHE A 46 13.10 22.41 -1.64
C PHE A 46 11.89 22.92 -2.44
N LYS A 47 11.17 22.07 -3.18
CA LYS A 47 9.94 22.47 -3.89
C LYS A 47 8.84 22.89 -2.91
N LEU A 48 8.71 22.24 -1.76
CA LEU A 48 7.76 22.64 -0.72
C LEU A 48 8.04 24.06 -0.20
N GLU A 49 9.31 24.40 -0.02
CA GLU A 49 9.72 25.73 0.49
C GLU A 49 9.71 26.82 -0.58
N ALA A 50 10.25 26.53 -1.76
CA ALA A 50 10.51 27.52 -2.81
C ALA A 50 9.45 27.54 -3.92
N GLY A 51 8.58 26.53 -4.00
CA GLY A 51 7.57 26.38 -5.04
C GLY A 51 8.09 25.86 -6.39
N PHE A 52 9.40 25.66 -6.54
CA PHE A 52 10.02 25.12 -7.75
C PHE A 52 11.14 24.12 -7.42
N PHE A 53 11.49 23.26 -8.37
CA PHE A 53 12.59 22.30 -8.18
C PHE A 53 13.96 22.97 -8.35
N PRO A 54 14.95 22.63 -7.51
CA PRO A 54 16.28 23.22 -7.62
C PRO A 54 16.94 22.84 -8.97
N PRO A 55 17.78 23.71 -9.56
CA PRO A 55 18.48 23.40 -10.79
C PRO A 55 19.38 22.16 -10.61
N LEU A 56 19.54 21.35 -11.67
CA LEU A 56 20.32 20.09 -11.69
C LEU A 56 19.75 18.95 -10.82
N SER A 57 18.48 19.03 -10.37
CA SER A 57 17.83 17.98 -9.56
C SER A 57 16.94 17.01 -10.36
N GLU A 58 16.96 17.08 -11.68
CA GLU A 58 16.06 16.34 -12.58
C GLU A 58 16.04 14.82 -12.31
N SER A 59 17.20 14.22 -12.07
CA SER A 59 17.32 12.79 -11.75
C SER A 59 16.67 12.42 -10.42
N ALA A 60 16.83 13.26 -9.39
CA ALA A 60 16.23 13.06 -8.08
C ALA A 60 14.70 13.21 -8.13
N VAL A 61 14.21 14.23 -8.85
CA VAL A 61 12.76 14.45 -9.07
C VAL A 61 12.15 13.27 -9.83
N GLN A 62 12.84 12.77 -10.86
CA GLN A 62 12.35 11.63 -11.63
C GLN A 62 12.34 10.32 -10.82
N SER A 63 13.35 10.10 -9.97
CA SER A 63 13.33 8.96 -9.03
C SER A 63 12.12 9.05 -8.10
N ALA A 64 11.92 10.21 -7.47
CA ALA A 64 10.82 10.39 -6.53
C ALA A 64 9.43 10.24 -7.20
N ARG A 65 9.25 10.77 -8.42
CA ARG A 65 8.03 10.53 -9.23
C ARG A 65 7.80 9.04 -9.47
N THR A 66 8.85 8.31 -9.81
CA THR A 66 8.78 6.87 -10.08
C THR A 66 8.38 6.11 -8.81
N GLU A 67 8.98 6.46 -7.67
CA GLU A 67 8.65 5.89 -6.36
C GLU A 67 7.19 6.15 -5.98
N VAL A 68 6.69 7.38 -6.18
CA VAL A 68 5.28 7.76 -5.92
C VAL A 68 4.32 6.97 -6.80
N VAL A 69 4.62 6.82 -8.09
CA VAL A 69 3.79 6.02 -9.02
C VAL A 69 3.77 4.55 -8.62
N ILE A 70 4.93 3.97 -8.27
CA ILE A 70 5.01 2.58 -7.81
C ILE A 70 4.22 2.41 -6.51
N ALA A 71 4.36 3.34 -5.56
CA ALA A 71 3.62 3.32 -4.30
C ALA A 71 2.10 3.38 -4.54
N ALA A 72 1.63 4.23 -5.45
CA ALA A 72 0.21 4.32 -5.81
C ALA A 72 -0.35 2.97 -6.29
N VAL A 73 0.38 2.29 -7.19
CA VAL A 73 -0.01 0.97 -7.69
C VAL A 73 -0.02 -0.07 -6.57
N LEU A 74 1.02 -0.09 -5.73
CA LEU A 74 1.12 -1.01 -4.60
C LEU A 74 0.00 -0.81 -3.58
N ILE A 75 -0.42 0.43 -3.33
CA ILE A 75 -1.56 0.75 -2.44
C ILE A 75 -2.86 0.16 -3.00
N VAL A 76 -3.10 0.29 -4.31
CA VAL A 76 -4.29 -0.30 -4.95
C VAL A 76 -4.28 -1.82 -4.82
N LEU A 77 -3.15 -2.47 -5.13
CA LEU A 77 -2.99 -3.92 -4.99
C LEU A 77 -3.16 -4.38 -3.54
N SER A 78 -2.56 -3.65 -2.60
CA SER A 78 -2.67 -3.92 -1.17
C SER A 78 -4.11 -3.85 -0.68
N THR A 79 -4.83 -2.80 -1.12
CA THR A 79 -6.23 -2.58 -0.78
C THR A 79 -7.10 -3.72 -1.30
N ALA A 80 -6.92 -4.10 -2.57
CA ALA A 80 -7.66 -5.21 -3.18
C ALA A 80 -7.38 -6.54 -2.45
N ALA A 81 -6.12 -6.84 -2.13
CA ALA A 81 -5.75 -8.05 -1.41
C ALA A 81 -6.36 -8.09 0.01
N SER A 82 -6.27 -6.97 0.72
CA SER A 82 -6.77 -6.84 2.10
C SER A 82 -8.29 -6.91 2.18
N LEU A 83 -9.00 -6.24 1.25
CA LEU A 83 -10.46 -6.37 1.11
C LEU A 83 -10.86 -7.82 0.85
N THR A 84 -10.18 -8.49 -0.08
CA THR A 84 -10.46 -9.89 -0.42
C THR A 84 -10.24 -10.81 0.78
N ALA A 85 -9.17 -10.60 1.56
CA ALA A 85 -8.90 -11.36 2.78
C ALA A 85 -10.00 -11.21 3.85
N VAL A 86 -10.54 -10.00 4.02
CA VAL A 86 -11.61 -9.70 4.99
C VAL A 86 -12.95 -10.29 4.55
N VAL A 87 -13.27 -10.19 3.26
CA VAL A 87 -14.55 -10.62 2.67
C VAL A 87 -14.68 -12.14 2.62
N PHE A 88 -13.60 -12.88 2.32
CA PHE A 88 -13.64 -14.34 2.20
C PHE A 88 -13.87 -15.10 3.51
N ARG A 89 -14.11 -14.40 4.64
CA ARG A 89 -14.35 -14.97 5.98
C ARG A 89 -13.35 -16.07 6.32
N SER A 90 -12.06 -15.77 6.15
CA SER A 90 -10.97 -16.57 6.71
C SER A 90 -11.00 -16.52 8.24
N THR A 91 -10.03 -17.15 8.91
CA THR A 91 -9.93 -17.08 10.37
C THR A 91 -9.82 -15.62 10.86
N ILE A 92 -10.24 -15.39 12.10
CA ILE A 92 -10.32 -14.03 12.67
C ILE A 92 -8.97 -13.30 12.61
N ALA A 93 -7.86 -14.02 12.77
CA ALA A 93 -6.51 -13.47 12.71
C ALA A 93 -6.21 -12.81 11.35
N TRP A 94 -6.48 -13.49 10.24
CA TRP A 94 -6.23 -12.94 8.90
C TRP A 94 -7.16 -11.79 8.55
N ARG A 95 -8.42 -11.86 9.00
CA ARG A 95 -9.36 -10.74 8.84
C ARG A 95 -8.91 -9.50 9.60
N LEU A 96 -8.31 -9.67 10.79
CA LEU A 96 -7.73 -8.55 11.55
C LEU A 96 -6.53 -7.95 10.81
N ILE A 97 -5.62 -8.77 10.29
CA ILE A 97 -4.47 -8.27 9.53
C ILE A 97 -4.93 -7.49 8.30
N GLY A 98 -5.83 -8.06 7.48
CA GLY A 98 -6.41 -7.36 6.33
C GLY A 98 -7.14 -6.08 6.74
N GLY A 99 -7.89 -6.09 7.84
CA GLY A 99 -8.56 -4.91 8.38
C GLY A 99 -7.59 -3.81 8.82
N VAL A 100 -6.50 -4.17 9.51
CA VAL A 100 -5.44 -3.23 9.91
C VAL A 100 -4.75 -2.64 8.68
N THR A 101 -4.48 -3.43 7.66
CA THR A 101 -3.91 -2.94 6.40
C THR A 101 -4.86 -1.92 5.73
N LEU A 102 -6.17 -2.13 5.80
CA LEU A 102 -7.14 -1.15 5.28
C LEU A 102 -7.18 0.14 6.13
N LEU A 103 -7.06 0.03 7.45
CA LEU A 103 -6.96 1.20 8.32
C LEU A 103 -5.71 2.04 8.02
N ALA A 104 -4.61 1.42 7.57
CA ALA A 104 -3.41 2.14 7.17
C ALA A 104 -3.66 3.16 6.03
N LEU A 105 -4.69 2.96 5.20
CA LEU A 105 -5.07 3.90 4.14
C LEU A 105 -5.45 5.29 4.68
N ILE A 106 -5.91 5.38 5.94
CA ILE A 106 -6.23 6.65 6.59
C ILE A 106 -4.98 7.54 6.68
N VAL A 107 -3.79 6.93 6.81
CA VAL A 107 -2.51 7.64 6.90
C VAL A 107 -1.81 7.68 5.55
N VAL A 108 -1.74 6.53 4.86
CA VAL A 108 -0.99 6.38 3.62
C VAL A 108 -1.67 7.10 2.44
N GLY A 109 -3.01 7.20 2.44
CA GLY A 109 -3.75 7.90 1.39
C GLY A 109 -3.43 9.40 1.33
N PRO A 110 -3.57 10.15 2.44
CA PRO A 110 -3.15 11.54 2.50
C PRO A 110 -1.66 11.74 2.19
N LEU A 111 -0.80 10.84 2.67
CA LEU A 111 0.63 10.90 2.36
C LEU A 111 0.89 10.77 0.85
N LEU A 112 0.26 9.78 0.20
CA LEU A 112 0.33 9.60 -1.26
C LEU A 112 -0.12 10.86 -1.99
N TRP A 113 -1.19 11.50 -1.53
CA TRP A 113 -1.70 12.74 -2.12
C TRP A 113 -0.66 13.86 -2.04
N VAL A 114 -0.08 14.09 -0.85
CA VAL A 114 0.96 15.13 -0.65
C VAL A 114 2.19 14.83 -1.50
N CYS A 115 2.68 13.58 -1.49
CA CYS A 115 3.83 13.21 -2.31
C CYS A 115 3.55 13.36 -3.82
N TYR A 116 2.32 13.10 -4.26
CA TYR A 116 1.91 13.27 -5.66
C TYR A 116 1.89 14.75 -6.05
N ASP A 117 1.28 15.62 -5.23
CA ASP A 117 1.21 17.07 -5.47
C ASP A 117 2.61 17.72 -5.49
N LEU A 118 3.51 17.24 -4.62
CA LEU A 118 4.89 17.71 -4.62
C LEU A 118 5.70 17.15 -5.79
N ALA A 119 5.45 15.92 -6.23
CA ALA A 119 6.20 15.31 -7.33
C ALA A 119 5.83 15.86 -8.70
N PHE A 120 4.54 16.15 -8.95
CA PHE A 120 4.01 16.58 -10.25
C PHE A 120 3.75 18.08 -10.32
#